data_AF-A0A834F8P4-F1
#
_entry.id   AF-A0A834F8P4-F1
#
_cell.length_a   1.000
_cell.length_b   1.000
_cell.length_c   1.000
_cell.angle_alpha   90.00
_cell.angle_beta   90.00
_cell.angle_gamma   90.00
#
_symmetry.space_group_name_H-M   'P 1'
#
loop_
_entity.id
_entity.type
_entity.pdbx_description
1 polymer ?
#
loop_
_entity_poly.entity_id
_entity_poly.type
_entity_poly.pdbx_seq_one_letter_code
_entity_poly.pdbx_strand_id
1 'polypeptide(L)'
;MRHHFLLLGACGWVLLVLIFVSRFFSFRTFDDYAERTGQSWTIAGSKMKAAPVTVPEKPAVRPSHQPSADPRETDWELVSDRRNERLSAACRNASLGGLTHVSITKFVLDRIFVCDKHKLLFCQTPKVGNTQWKKVFIVLNGGFSTVEEIPESLVHDHEKNGLPRLSSFTPQEITLRLNTYFKFFIVRDPFERLISAFKDKFGKNPRFEPWYKHDIAPVIIRKYRKSHRDSDSAASGLHFEDFVRYLGDAEGRRHLDQKFGESIIHWVTYAELCAPCEIRYNVVGHHETLEQDARHILRAAGIEGLVSYPDIPPGITRYNRSKVEHYFSGISKRDVRRLYARYQGDFHMFGYSSPDFLLQ
;
A
#
# COMPACT_ATOMS: atom_id res chain seq x y z
N MET A 1 30.63 -41.48 43.29
CA MET A 1 29.30 -40.87 43.02
C MET A 1 29.41 -39.51 42.29
N ARG A 2 30.20 -39.41 41.20
CA ARG A 2 30.31 -38.16 40.40
C ARG A 2 30.20 -38.36 38.89
N HIS A 3 30.18 -39.61 38.40
CA HIS A 3 30.00 -39.90 36.97
C HIS A 3 28.54 -40.08 36.53
N HIS A 4 27.61 -40.35 37.45
CA HIS A 4 26.18 -40.50 37.11
C HIS A 4 25.45 -39.17 36.83
N PHE A 5 25.93 -38.04 37.36
CA PHE A 5 25.29 -36.73 37.16
C PHE A 5 25.68 -36.07 35.82
N LEU A 6 26.82 -36.44 35.22
CA LEU A 6 27.24 -35.91 33.92
C LEU A 6 26.47 -36.55 32.75
N LEU A 7 26.08 -37.82 32.88
CA LEU A 7 25.26 -38.53 31.88
C LEU A 7 23.81 -38.03 31.84
N LEU A 8 23.24 -37.65 32.98
CA LEU A 8 21.88 -37.07 33.05
C LEU A 8 21.82 -35.64 32.46
N GLY A 9 22.89 -34.86 32.62
CA GLY A 9 23.02 -33.54 31.99
C GLY A 9 23.12 -33.63 30.45
N ALA A 10 23.92 -34.57 29.93
CA ALA A 10 24.10 -34.75 28.49
C ALA A 10 22.81 -35.22 27.79
N CYS A 11 22.05 -36.13 28.38
CA CYS A 11 20.77 -36.60 27.80
C CYS A 11 19.69 -35.51 27.74
N GLY A 12 19.65 -34.59 28.72
CA GLY A 12 18.71 -33.47 28.73
C GLY A 12 18.96 -32.46 27.61
N TRP A 13 20.22 -32.18 27.28
CA TRP A 13 20.58 -31.28 26.19
C TRP A 13 20.30 -31.87 24.80
N VAL A 14 20.50 -33.19 24.61
CA VAL A 14 20.18 -33.87 23.36
C VAL A 14 18.67 -33.87 23.09
N LEU A 15 17.84 -34.08 24.11
CA LEU A 15 16.38 -33.99 24.01
C LEU A 15 15.89 -32.57 23.67
N LEU A 16 16.49 -31.54 24.28
CA LEU A 16 16.17 -30.14 23.97
C LEU A 16 16.53 -29.76 22.53
N VAL A 17 17.68 -30.22 22.02
CA VAL A 17 18.08 -30.00 20.62
C VAL A 17 17.16 -30.75 19.66
N LEU A 18 16.77 -31.99 19.95
CA LEU A 18 15.82 -32.74 19.12
C LEU A 18 14.41 -32.12 19.10
N ILE A 19 13.93 -31.54 20.22
CA ILE A 19 12.66 -30.81 20.27
C ILE A 19 12.76 -29.49 19.48
N PHE A 20 13.89 -28.78 19.55
CA PHE A 20 14.10 -27.55 18.80
C PHE A 20 14.24 -27.80 17.30
N VAL A 21 14.93 -28.87 16.92
CA VAL A 21 15.15 -29.28 15.53
C VAL A 21 13.87 -29.86 14.90
N SER A 22 13.07 -30.65 15.63
CA SER A 22 11.76 -31.14 15.14
C SER A 22 10.70 -30.05 14.97
N ARG A 23 10.73 -28.99 15.81
CA ARG A 23 9.93 -27.78 15.58
C ARG A 23 10.41 -26.94 14.39
N PHE A 24 11.70 -26.98 14.07
CA PHE A 24 12.25 -26.29 12.90
C PHE A 24 11.98 -27.06 11.59
N PHE A 25 11.95 -28.39 11.61
CA PHE A 25 11.63 -29.22 10.44
C PHE A 25 10.13 -29.36 10.16
N SER A 26 9.25 -29.18 11.16
CA SER A 26 7.79 -29.11 10.91
C SER A 26 7.36 -27.87 10.12
N PHE A 27 8.27 -26.92 9.87
CA PHE A 27 8.03 -25.73 9.03
C PHE A 27 8.46 -25.89 7.56
N ARG A 28 8.90 -27.08 7.14
CA ARG A 28 9.29 -27.37 5.75
C ARG A 28 8.74 -28.70 5.26
N THR A 29 7.42 -28.80 5.14
CA THR A 29 6.77 -29.63 4.10
C THR A 29 5.37 -29.08 3.89
N PHE A 30 5.21 -28.23 2.88
CA PHE A 30 3.90 -27.99 2.27
C PHE A 30 4.11 -28.20 0.78
N ASP A 31 3.86 -29.42 0.33
CA ASP A 31 3.47 -29.68 -1.05
C ASP A 31 2.47 -30.84 -1.10
N ASP A 32 1.49 -30.61 -1.97
CA ASP A 32 0.46 -31.48 -2.52
C ASP A 32 -0.59 -32.13 -1.60
N TYR A 33 -1.83 -31.68 -1.77
CA TYR A 33 -2.92 -32.56 -2.21
C TYR A 33 -4.00 -31.73 -2.94
N ALA A 34 -3.99 -31.80 -4.26
CA ALA A 34 -5.17 -31.58 -5.10
C ALA A 34 -5.98 -32.89 -5.19
N GLU A 35 -7.24 -32.74 -5.60
CA GLU A 35 -8.28 -33.78 -5.80
C GLU A 35 -8.95 -34.37 -4.55
N ARG A 36 -10.19 -33.91 -4.29
CA ARG A 36 -11.34 -34.75 -4.63
C ARG A 36 -12.68 -34.01 -4.56
N THR A 37 -13.39 -34.16 -5.68
CA THR A 37 -14.84 -34.38 -5.83
C THR A 37 -15.83 -33.29 -5.44
N GLY A 38 -16.61 -32.92 -6.46
CA GLY A 38 -17.72 -32.00 -6.36
C GLY A 38 -18.86 -32.50 -5.48
N GLN A 39 -19.66 -31.54 -5.03
CA GLN A 39 -21.03 -31.80 -4.66
C GLN A 39 -21.91 -30.66 -5.19
N SER A 40 -22.90 -31.12 -5.92
CA SER A 40 -23.91 -30.39 -6.66
C SER A 40 -24.81 -29.58 -5.72
N TRP A 41 -25.12 -28.36 -6.15
CA TRP A 41 -26.15 -27.52 -5.56
C TRP A 41 -27.54 -28.09 -5.88
N THR A 42 -28.33 -28.40 -4.85
CA THR A 42 -29.79 -28.46 -4.99
C THR A 42 -30.41 -27.69 -3.83
N ILE A 43 -30.95 -26.50 -4.13
CA ILE A 43 -31.97 -25.87 -3.28
C ILE A 43 -33.19 -25.62 -4.15
N ALA A 44 -34.29 -26.17 -3.67
CA ALA A 44 -35.59 -26.25 -4.31
C ALA A 44 -36.21 -24.86 -4.58
N GLY A 45 -36.88 -24.77 -5.73
CA GLY A 45 -37.63 -23.61 -6.16
C GLY A 45 -38.92 -23.42 -5.36
N SER A 46 -39.20 -22.15 -5.03
CA SER A 46 -40.51 -21.67 -4.65
C SER A 46 -40.96 -20.64 -5.69
N LYS A 47 -42.01 -20.99 -6.44
CA LYS A 47 -42.67 -20.16 -7.44
C LYS A 47 -43.50 -19.07 -6.75
N MET A 48 -43.31 -17.80 -7.12
CA MET A 48 -44.34 -16.77 -6.97
C MET A 48 -44.63 -16.12 -8.33
N LYS A 49 -45.93 -16.00 -8.62
CA LYS A 49 -46.52 -15.49 -9.88
C LYS A 49 -46.27 -14.00 -10.03
N ALA A 50 -45.89 -13.57 -11.23
CA ALA A 50 -45.81 -12.16 -11.62
C ALA A 50 -47.20 -11.64 -12.05
N ALA A 51 -47.56 -10.46 -11.55
CA ALA A 51 -48.68 -9.65 -12.03
C ALA A 51 -48.15 -8.53 -12.95
N PRO A 52 -48.95 -8.03 -13.92
CA PRO A 52 -48.45 -7.14 -14.97
C PRO A 52 -48.37 -5.70 -14.46
N VAL A 53 -47.17 -5.12 -14.55
CA VAL A 53 -46.93 -3.71 -14.23
C VAL A 53 -46.90 -2.92 -15.54
N THR A 54 -47.86 -1.99 -15.64
CA THR A 54 -48.00 -0.97 -16.69
C THR A 54 -46.79 -0.05 -16.75
N VAL A 55 -46.33 0.20 -17.98
CA VAL A 55 -45.23 1.13 -18.33
C VAL A 55 -45.71 2.57 -18.22
N PRO A 56 -45.06 3.45 -17.43
CA PRO A 56 -45.24 4.89 -17.55
C PRO A 56 -44.22 5.51 -18.52
N GLU A 57 -44.71 6.56 -19.17
CA GLU A 57 -44.14 7.35 -20.25
C GLU A 57 -42.78 8.02 -19.94
N LYS A 58 -41.98 8.23 -21.00
CA LYS A 58 -40.66 8.88 -21.02
C LYS A 58 -40.70 10.30 -20.40
N PRO A 59 -39.77 10.66 -19.48
CA PRO A 59 -39.43 12.05 -19.24
C PRO A 59 -38.40 12.54 -20.27
N ALA A 60 -38.55 13.81 -20.63
CA ALA A 60 -37.79 14.54 -21.64
C ALA A 60 -36.27 14.57 -21.41
N VAL A 61 -35.55 14.62 -22.53
CA VAL A 61 -34.10 14.78 -22.67
C VAL A 61 -33.63 16.01 -21.88
N ARG A 62 -32.77 15.79 -20.87
CA ARG A 62 -31.96 16.86 -20.27
C ARG A 62 -30.73 17.12 -21.14
N PRO A 63 -30.24 18.38 -21.24
CA PRO A 63 -29.11 18.71 -22.09
C PRO A 63 -27.85 17.99 -21.58
N SER A 64 -27.09 17.44 -22.52
CA SER A 64 -25.79 16.84 -22.30
C SER A 64 -24.91 17.74 -21.43
N HIS A 65 -24.50 17.22 -20.27
CA HIS A 65 -23.33 17.76 -19.58
C HIS A 65 -22.13 17.60 -20.53
N GLN A 66 -21.63 18.72 -21.04
CA GLN A 66 -20.32 18.75 -21.68
C GLN A 66 -19.29 18.20 -20.68
N PRO A 67 -18.37 17.32 -21.12
CA PRO A 67 -17.21 16.99 -20.31
C PRO A 67 -16.47 18.30 -20.05
N SER A 68 -16.18 18.60 -18.79
CA SER A 68 -15.24 19.66 -18.44
C SER A 68 -13.98 19.44 -19.27
N ALA A 69 -13.61 20.42 -20.09
CA ALA A 69 -12.41 20.35 -20.92
C ALA A 69 -11.23 19.92 -20.04
N ASP A 70 -10.56 18.84 -20.42
CA ASP A 70 -9.30 18.46 -19.77
C ASP A 70 -8.36 19.67 -19.79
N PRO A 71 -7.63 19.93 -18.70
CA PRO A 71 -6.58 20.94 -18.70
C PRO A 71 -5.67 20.74 -19.92
N ARG A 72 -5.24 21.82 -20.56
CA ARG A 72 -4.36 21.72 -21.72
C ARG A 72 -3.05 21.06 -21.28
N GLU A 73 -2.35 20.40 -22.19
CA GLU A 73 -1.08 19.71 -21.91
C GLU A 73 -0.05 20.59 -21.18
N THR A 74 0.06 21.86 -21.60
CA THR A 74 0.87 22.89 -20.95
C THR A 74 0.48 23.14 -19.49
N ASP A 75 -0.78 22.95 -19.12
CA ASP A 75 -1.25 23.10 -17.75
C ASP A 75 -0.75 21.96 -16.85
N TRP A 76 -0.63 20.73 -17.38
CA TRP A 76 -0.15 19.58 -16.61
C TRP A 76 1.37 19.59 -16.41
N GLU A 77 2.13 19.93 -17.44
CA GLU A 77 3.59 20.07 -17.33
C GLU A 77 3.94 21.09 -16.22
N LEU A 78 3.25 22.22 -16.19
CA LEU A 78 3.37 23.22 -15.12
C LEU A 78 2.98 22.67 -13.73
N VAL A 79 2.02 21.75 -13.64
CA VAL A 79 1.67 21.08 -12.38
C VAL A 79 2.78 20.12 -11.95
N SER A 80 3.29 19.30 -12.87
CA SER A 80 4.39 18.35 -12.62
C SER A 80 5.67 19.07 -12.19
N ASP A 81 6.04 20.15 -12.89
CA ASP A 81 7.22 20.96 -12.56
C ASP A 81 7.10 21.59 -11.17
N ARG A 82 5.95 22.19 -10.85
CA ARG A 82 5.69 22.72 -9.50
C ARG A 82 5.79 21.66 -8.41
N ARG A 83 5.34 20.42 -8.67
CA ARG A 83 5.47 19.30 -7.71
C ARG A 83 6.93 18.92 -7.51
N ASN A 84 7.71 18.80 -8.59
CA ASN A 84 9.14 18.50 -8.53
C ASN A 84 9.96 19.61 -7.87
N GLU A 85 9.62 20.88 -8.10
CA GLU A 85 10.22 22.03 -7.43
C GLU A 85 9.94 22.02 -5.92
N ARG A 86 8.70 21.71 -5.51
CA ARG A 86 8.33 21.58 -4.09
C ARG A 86 9.09 20.45 -3.41
N LEU A 87 9.15 19.27 -4.04
CA LEU A 87 9.94 18.15 -3.54
C LEU A 87 11.40 18.58 -3.37
N SER A 88 11.99 19.20 -4.40
CA SER A 88 13.37 19.67 -4.36
C SER A 88 13.61 20.71 -3.26
N ALA A 89 12.66 21.62 -3.03
CA ALA A 89 12.73 22.61 -1.97
C ALA A 89 12.65 21.97 -0.58
N ALA A 90 11.76 20.98 -0.40
CA ALA A 90 11.66 20.21 0.84
C ALA A 90 12.95 19.42 1.13
N CYS A 91 13.54 18.78 0.10
CA CYS A 91 14.81 18.06 0.25
C CYS A 91 15.99 18.99 0.60
N ARG A 92 15.98 20.25 0.15
CA ARG A 92 17.01 21.25 0.54
C ARG A 92 16.79 21.85 1.93
N ASN A 93 15.61 21.67 2.52
CA ASN A 93 15.29 22.23 3.82
C ASN A 93 15.94 21.40 4.94
N ALA A 94 17.04 21.91 5.50
CA ALA A 94 17.79 21.23 6.57
C ALA A 94 16.93 20.88 7.80
N SER A 95 15.90 21.68 8.11
CA SER A 95 14.98 21.40 9.24
C SER A 95 14.12 20.15 9.03
N LEU A 96 13.93 19.73 7.78
CA LEU A 96 13.19 18.52 7.40
C LEU A 96 14.13 17.33 7.09
N GLY A 97 15.45 17.50 7.22
CA GLY A 97 16.44 16.51 6.80
C GLY A 97 16.18 15.12 7.37
N GLY A 98 15.96 15.02 8.69
CA GLY A 98 15.68 13.75 9.37
C GLY A 98 14.31 13.12 9.06
N LEU A 99 13.46 13.79 8.28
CA LEU A 99 12.13 13.32 7.87
C LEU A 99 12.02 13.04 6.37
N THR A 100 12.96 13.54 5.57
CA THR A 100 12.90 13.52 4.10
C THR A 100 14.04 12.75 3.46
N HIS A 101 15.19 12.65 4.13
CA HIS A 101 16.35 11.91 3.64
C HIS A 101 16.48 10.54 4.30
N VAL A 102 16.72 9.51 3.48
CA VAL A 102 16.97 8.13 3.91
C VAL A 102 18.02 7.48 3.02
N SER A 103 18.75 6.49 3.53
CA SER A 103 19.65 5.72 2.66
C SER A 103 18.88 4.85 1.67
N ILE A 104 19.39 4.72 0.45
CA ILE A 104 18.86 3.78 -0.55
C ILE A 104 19.24 2.35 -0.11
N THR A 105 18.36 1.73 0.67
CA THR A 105 18.53 0.35 1.16
C THR A 105 17.92 -0.67 0.21
N LYS A 106 18.17 -1.96 0.44
CA LYS A 106 17.46 -3.04 -0.26
C LYS A 106 15.92 -2.89 -0.14
N PHE A 107 15.42 -2.41 1.00
CA PHE A 107 13.97 -2.18 1.20
C PHE A 107 13.41 -1.16 0.19
N VAL A 108 14.12 -0.04 -0.03
CA VAL A 108 13.76 0.97 -1.05
C VAL A 108 13.83 0.36 -2.46
N LEU A 109 14.94 -0.32 -2.77
CA LEU A 109 15.15 -0.91 -4.10
C LEU A 109 14.14 -2.02 -4.42
N ASP A 110 13.70 -2.79 -3.41
CA ASP A 110 12.64 -3.77 -3.56
C ASP A 110 11.31 -3.10 -3.93
N ARG A 111 11.10 -1.80 -3.68
CA ARG A 111 9.85 -1.11 -4.06
C ARG A 111 9.88 -0.58 -5.48
N ILE A 112 11.02 -0.56 -6.15
CA ILE A 112 11.11 -0.02 -7.51
C ILE A 112 10.96 -1.16 -8.52
N PHE A 113 9.86 -1.17 -9.25
CA PHE A 113 9.64 -2.10 -10.35
C PHE A 113 10.34 -1.63 -11.63
N VAL A 114 10.90 -2.58 -12.38
CA VAL A 114 11.70 -2.32 -13.57
C VAL A 114 10.98 -2.82 -14.82
N CYS A 115 10.95 -1.98 -15.86
CA CYS A 115 10.58 -2.35 -17.21
C CYS A 115 11.72 -1.97 -18.17
N ASP A 116 12.64 -2.90 -18.42
CA ASP A 116 13.82 -2.65 -19.27
C ASP A 116 13.43 -2.36 -20.72
N LYS A 117 12.39 -3.04 -21.24
CA LYS A 117 11.89 -2.89 -22.61
C LYS A 117 11.53 -1.44 -22.97
N HIS A 118 11.01 -0.71 -21.99
CA HIS A 118 10.57 0.69 -22.16
C HIS A 118 11.38 1.67 -21.30
N LYS A 119 12.46 1.21 -20.66
CA LYS A 119 13.33 2.00 -19.77
C LYS A 119 12.55 2.75 -18.67
N LEU A 120 11.68 2.05 -17.94
CA LEU A 120 10.85 2.64 -16.89
C LEU A 120 11.18 2.08 -15.50
N LEU A 121 11.04 2.95 -14.51
CA LEU A 121 11.08 2.62 -13.08
C LEU A 121 9.83 3.19 -12.40
N PHE A 122 9.08 2.32 -11.73
CA PHE A 122 7.91 2.72 -10.94
C PHE A 122 8.12 2.35 -9.47
N CYS A 123 8.14 3.36 -8.58
CA CYS A 123 8.22 3.08 -7.15
C CYS A 123 6.84 2.74 -6.56
N GLN A 124 6.74 1.56 -5.96
CA GLN A 124 5.58 1.05 -5.29
C GLN A 124 5.25 1.86 -4.04
N THR A 125 4.16 2.63 -4.12
CA THR A 125 3.54 3.30 -2.99
C THR A 125 2.17 2.68 -2.74
N PRO A 126 1.91 2.01 -1.61
CA PRO A 126 0.59 1.40 -1.41
C PRO A 126 -0.54 2.41 -1.21
N LYS A 127 -1.76 2.01 -1.60
CA LYS A 127 -3.03 2.75 -1.40
C LYS A 127 -3.19 4.05 -2.21
N VAL A 128 -2.47 4.13 -3.32
CA VAL A 128 -2.52 5.26 -4.26
C VAL A 128 -2.74 4.82 -5.73
N GLY A 129 -3.45 3.71 -5.95
CA GLY A 129 -3.65 3.15 -7.30
C GLY A 129 -2.56 2.15 -7.73
N ASN A 130 -1.74 1.68 -6.78
CA ASN A 130 -0.61 0.79 -7.02
C ASN A 130 -0.94 -0.50 -7.79
N THR A 131 -2.06 -1.15 -7.47
CA THR A 131 -2.46 -2.41 -8.14
C THR A 131 -2.61 -2.21 -9.64
N GLN A 132 -3.17 -1.07 -10.07
CA GLN A 132 -3.36 -0.78 -11.49
C GLN A 132 -2.03 -0.42 -12.17
N TRP A 133 -1.14 0.33 -11.52
CA TRP A 133 0.21 0.58 -12.06
C TRP A 133 1.04 -0.70 -12.20
N LYS A 134 0.89 -1.65 -11.27
CA LYS A 134 1.49 -2.98 -11.42
C LYS A 134 0.94 -3.70 -12.64
N LYS A 135 -0.38 -3.65 -12.89
CA LYS A 135 -1.00 -4.22 -14.11
C LYS A 135 -0.43 -3.60 -15.38
N VAL A 136 -0.28 -2.27 -15.42
CA VAL A 136 0.37 -1.57 -16.53
C VAL A 136 1.78 -2.11 -16.79
N PHE A 137 2.60 -2.27 -15.75
CA PHE A 137 3.96 -2.82 -15.90
C PHE A 137 3.98 -4.29 -16.35
N ILE A 138 3.02 -5.10 -15.90
CA ILE A 138 2.88 -6.50 -16.34
C ILE A 138 2.58 -6.55 -17.84
N VAL A 139 1.69 -5.71 -18.35
CA VAL A 139 1.39 -5.59 -19.80
C VAL A 139 2.63 -5.14 -20.57
N LEU A 140 3.32 -4.10 -20.10
CA LEU A 140 4.53 -3.58 -20.76
C LEU A 140 5.67 -4.61 -20.84
N ASN A 141 5.78 -5.48 -19.83
CA ASN A 141 6.73 -6.60 -19.83
C ASN A 141 6.29 -7.78 -20.70
N GLY A 142 5.11 -7.71 -21.35
CA GLY A 142 4.58 -8.74 -22.23
C GLY A 142 3.91 -9.91 -21.52
N GLY A 143 3.55 -9.76 -20.24
CA GLY A 143 2.87 -10.82 -19.49
C GLY A 143 1.41 -11.02 -19.92
N PHE A 144 0.75 -9.95 -20.37
CA PHE A 144 -0.66 -9.93 -20.77
C PHE A 144 -0.88 -8.90 -21.89
N SER A 145 -1.98 -9.04 -22.65
CA SER A 145 -2.34 -8.11 -23.71
C SER A 145 -3.02 -6.85 -23.18
N THR A 146 -3.85 -6.99 -22.14
CA THR A 146 -4.61 -5.88 -21.55
C THR A 146 -4.56 -5.92 -20.02
N VAL A 147 -4.86 -4.80 -19.37
CA VAL A 147 -4.82 -4.69 -17.89
C VAL A 147 -6.04 -5.35 -17.23
N GLU A 148 -7.13 -5.48 -17.98
CA GLU A 148 -8.40 -6.11 -17.59
C GLU A 148 -8.25 -7.62 -17.41
N GLU A 149 -7.44 -8.27 -18.23
CA GLU A 149 -7.19 -9.72 -18.20
C GLU A 149 -6.42 -10.17 -16.94
N ILE A 150 -5.69 -9.26 -16.28
CA ILE A 150 -4.79 -9.63 -15.19
C ILE A 150 -5.57 -9.86 -13.89
N PRO A 151 -5.55 -11.07 -13.30
CA PRO A 151 -6.19 -11.34 -12.02
C PRO A 151 -5.54 -10.55 -10.88
N GLU A 152 -6.33 -9.96 -9.98
CA GLU A 152 -5.79 -9.20 -8.82
C GLU A 152 -4.90 -10.08 -7.93
N SER A 153 -5.23 -11.37 -7.77
CA SER A 153 -4.40 -12.33 -7.03
C SER A 153 -3.00 -12.48 -7.61
N LEU A 154 -2.88 -12.54 -8.94
CA LEU A 154 -1.59 -12.60 -9.63
C LEU A 154 -0.80 -11.31 -9.42
N VAL A 155 -1.45 -10.14 -9.50
CA VAL A 155 -0.77 -8.85 -9.29
C VAL A 155 -0.05 -8.80 -7.96
N HIS A 156 -0.60 -9.44 -6.92
CA HIS A 156 -0.03 -9.42 -5.57
C HIS A 156 0.90 -10.60 -5.26
N ASP A 157 0.98 -11.62 -6.13
CA ASP A 157 1.94 -12.71 -6.02
C ASP A 157 3.33 -12.25 -6.48
N HIS A 158 4.26 -12.06 -5.55
CA HIS A 158 5.58 -11.52 -5.83
C HIS A 158 6.46 -12.46 -6.67
N GLU A 159 6.21 -13.77 -6.61
CA GLU A 159 7.00 -14.77 -7.33
C GLU A 159 6.47 -14.96 -8.75
N LYS A 160 5.17 -14.79 -8.96
CA LYS A 160 4.50 -15.10 -10.24
C LYS A 160 4.13 -13.89 -11.08
N ASN A 161 4.13 -12.67 -10.52
CA ASN A 161 3.67 -11.48 -11.26
C ASN A 161 4.62 -11.01 -12.37
N GLY A 162 5.83 -11.56 -12.49
CA GLY A 162 6.77 -11.20 -13.55
C GLY A 162 7.22 -9.73 -13.51
N LEU A 163 7.21 -9.09 -12.34
CA LEU A 163 7.69 -7.72 -12.14
C LEU A 163 9.08 -7.72 -11.48
N PRO A 164 10.16 -7.51 -12.25
CA PRO A 164 11.50 -7.40 -11.69
C PRO A 164 11.57 -6.22 -10.71
N ARG A 165 12.21 -6.43 -9.56
CA ARG A 165 12.51 -5.38 -8.59
C ARG A 165 13.92 -4.86 -8.84
N LEU A 166 14.16 -3.58 -8.63
CA LEU A 166 15.48 -2.99 -8.88
C LEU A 166 16.57 -3.63 -8.00
N SER A 167 16.19 -4.12 -6.82
CA SER A 167 17.06 -4.87 -5.90
C SER A 167 17.56 -6.22 -6.43
N SER A 168 16.97 -6.79 -7.49
CA SER A 168 17.42 -8.06 -8.07
C SER A 168 18.58 -7.92 -9.06
N PHE A 169 19.03 -6.69 -9.31
CA PHE A 169 20.11 -6.37 -10.25
C PHE A 169 21.43 -6.08 -9.52
N THR A 170 22.54 -6.14 -10.26
CA THR A 170 23.86 -5.76 -9.73
C THR A 170 23.95 -4.25 -9.43
N PRO A 171 24.87 -3.78 -8.56
CA PRO A 171 25.01 -2.35 -8.25
C PRO A 171 25.24 -1.46 -9.49
N GLN A 172 25.98 -1.95 -10.48
CA GLN A 172 26.24 -1.24 -11.74
C GLN A 172 24.97 -1.11 -12.58
N GLU A 173 24.19 -2.18 -12.67
CA GLU A 173 22.90 -2.22 -13.36
C GLU A 173 21.83 -1.35 -12.69
N ILE A 174 21.83 -1.31 -11.36
CA ILE A 174 20.97 -0.42 -10.58
C ILE A 174 21.31 1.04 -10.90
N THR A 175 22.60 1.39 -10.84
CA THR A 175 23.08 2.75 -11.12
C THR A 175 22.74 3.18 -12.55
N LEU A 176 22.95 2.30 -13.53
CA LEU A 176 22.59 2.55 -14.92
C LEU A 176 21.10 2.90 -15.06
N ARG A 177 20.22 2.09 -14.47
CA ARG A 177 18.77 2.29 -14.55
C ARG A 177 18.33 3.56 -13.82
N LEU A 178 18.82 3.79 -12.60
CA LEU A 178 18.54 5.02 -11.85
C LEU A 178 18.97 6.28 -12.61
N ASN A 179 20.03 6.22 -13.40
CA ASN A 179 20.52 7.37 -14.16
C ASN A 179 19.82 7.57 -15.52
N THR A 180 19.34 6.50 -16.16
CA THR A 180 18.90 6.55 -17.56
C THR A 180 17.42 6.27 -17.79
N TYR A 181 16.70 5.69 -16.82
CA TYR A 181 15.31 5.31 -16.99
C TYR A 181 14.36 6.42 -16.55
N PHE A 182 13.19 6.48 -17.18
CA PHE A 182 12.09 7.34 -16.75
C PHE A 182 11.53 6.80 -15.43
N LYS A 183 11.49 7.64 -14.40
CA LYS A 183 11.14 7.28 -13.02
C LYS A 183 9.90 8.03 -12.58
N PHE A 184 8.92 7.33 -12.03
CA PHE A 184 7.76 7.99 -11.42
C PHE A 184 7.21 7.21 -10.23
N PHE A 185 6.41 7.90 -9.44
CA PHE A 185 5.60 7.30 -8.38
C PHE A 185 4.39 8.17 -8.08
N ILE A 186 3.42 7.62 -7.37
CA ILE A 186 2.19 8.31 -6.98
C ILE A 186 2.20 8.55 -5.47
N VAL A 187 1.67 9.67 -5.04
CA VAL A 187 1.43 10.02 -3.64
C VAL A 187 -0.05 10.28 -3.40
N ARG A 188 -0.44 10.36 -2.15
CA ARG A 188 -1.78 10.68 -1.64
C ARG A 188 -1.60 11.39 -0.31
N ASP A 189 -2.58 12.20 0.08
CA ASP A 189 -2.67 12.78 1.42
C ASP A 189 -2.29 11.71 2.48
N PRO A 190 -1.30 11.98 3.35
CA PRO A 190 -0.79 10.96 4.26
C PRO A 190 -1.86 10.35 5.17
N PHE A 191 -2.83 11.13 5.65
CA PHE A 191 -3.85 10.62 6.57
C PHE A 191 -4.94 9.85 5.82
N GLU A 192 -5.34 10.27 4.62
CA GLU A 192 -6.20 9.44 3.78
C GLU A 192 -5.56 8.12 3.38
N ARG A 193 -4.24 8.12 3.09
CA ARG A 193 -3.49 6.90 2.79
C ARG A 193 -3.54 5.94 3.97
N LEU A 194 -3.36 6.43 5.20
CA LEU A 194 -3.46 5.61 6.41
C LEU A 194 -4.86 5.05 6.65
N ILE A 195 -5.90 5.85 6.44
CA ILE A 195 -7.29 5.37 6.52
C ILE A 195 -7.53 4.27 5.48
N SER A 196 -7.06 4.47 4.24
CA SER A 196 -7.16 3.45 3.20
C SER A 196 -6.39 2.17 3.54
N ALA A 197 -5.19 2.28 4.12
CA ALA A 197 -4.40 1.14 4.57
C ALA A 197 -5.11 0.39 5.69
N PHE A 198 -5.61 1.11 6.68
CA PHE A 198 -6.32 0.53 7.82
C PHE A 198 -7.58 -0.23 7.40
N LYS A 199 -8.41 0.39 6.56
CA LYS A 199 -9.64 -0.26 6.03
C LYS A 199 -9.33 -1.53 5.25
N ASP A 200 -8.29 -1.49 4.41
CA ASP A 200 -7.91 -2.62 3.57
C ASP A 200 -7.30 -3.78 4.37
N LYS A 201 -6.48 -3.49 5.39
CA LYS A 201 -5.74 -4.51 6.15
C LYS A 201 -6.44 -5.02 7.40
N PHE A 202 -7.25 -4.19 8.04
CA PHE A 202 -7.90 -4.54 9.30
C PHE A 202 -9.44 -4.53 9.22
N GLY A 203 -10.02 -4.13 8.08
CA GLY A 203 -11.46 -4.19 7.81
C GLY A 203 -11.99 -5.61 7.64
N LYS A 204 -13.28 -5.79 7.32
CA LYS A 204 -13.97 -7.09 7.42
C LYS A 204 -13.38 -8.22 6.55
N ASN A 205 -12.59 -7.94 5.51
CA ASN A 205 -11.92 -8.97 4.70
C ASN A 205 -10.55 -8.50 4.18
N PRO A 206 -9.42 -8.79 4.87
CA PRO A 206 -8.10 -8.46 4.35
C PRO A 206 -7.82 -9.36 3.15
N ARG A 207 -7.93 -8.79 1.95
CA ARG A 207 -7.78 -9.50 0.68
C ARG A 207 -6.48 -10.29 0.65
N PHE A 208 -6.58 -11.63 0.71
CA PHE A 208 -5.46 -12.57 0.58
C PHE A 208 -4.31 -12.39 1.59
N GLU A 209 -4.52 -11.62 2.66
CA GLU A 209 -3.49 -11.30 3.66
C GLU A 209 -4.03 -11.39 5.09
N PRO A 210 -4.50 -12.58 5.53
CA PRO A 210 -5.19 -12.75 6.82
C PRO A 210 -4.30 -12.46 8.04
N TRP A 211 -2.97 -12.52 7.89
CA TRP A 211 -1.99 -12.25 8.96
C TRP A 211 -2.09 -10.83 9.53
N TYR A 212 -2.59 -9.84 8.78
CA TYR A 212 -2.85 -8.51 9.36
C TYR A 212 -3.82 -8.59 10.53
N LYS A 213 -4.86 -9.43 10.42
CA LYS A 213 -5.84 -9.62 11.49
C LYS A 213 -5.39 -10.58 12.58
N HIS A 214 -4.69 -11.65 12.21
CA HIS A 214 -4.37 -12.72 13.16
C HIS A 214 -3.05 -12.48 13.90
N ASP A 215 -2.08 -11.80 13.27
CA ASP A 215 -0.72 -11.68 13.81
C ASP A 215 -0.35 -10.22 14.16
N ILE A 216 -0.76 -9.24 13.34
CA ILE A 216 -0.40 -7.83 13.53
C ILE A 216 -1.37 -7.11 14.46
N ALA A 217 -2.67 -7.15 14.16
CA ALA A 217 -3.70 -6.48 14.93
C ALA A 217 -3.67 -6.82 16.43
N PRO A 218 -3.58 -8.10 16.86
CA PRO A 218 -3.59 -8.44 18.28
C PRO A 218 -2.39 -7.89 19.04
N VAL A 219 -1.23 -7.78 18.38
CA VAL A 219 -0.01 -7.21 18.96
C VAL A 219 -0.16 -5.71 19.18
N ILE A 220 -0.74 -4.99 18.20
CA ILE A 220 -1.03 -3.55 18.33
C ILE A 220 -2.08 -3.33 19.43
N ILE A 221 -3.19 -4.07 19.41
CA ILE A 221 -4.27 -3.98 20.41
C ILE A 221 -3.71 -4.15 21.82
N ARG A 222 -2.92 -5.21 22.05
CA ARG A 222 -2.37 -5.52 23.37
C ARG A 222 -1.50 -4.39 23.94
N LYS A 223 -0.82 -3.64 23.07
CA LYS A 223 0.11 -2.59 23.51
C LYS A 223 -0.57 -1.21 23.65
N TYR A 224 -1.51 -0.87 22.76
CA TYR A 224 -1.98 0.51 22.61
C TYR A 224 -3.44 0.76 23.01
N ARG A 225 -4.22 -0.30 23.29
CA ARG A 225 -5.60 -0.14 23.73
C ARG A 225 -5.65 0.24 25.20
N LYS A 226 -6.26 1.39 25.51
CA LYS A 226 -6.32 1.95 26.87
C LYS A 226 -7.23 1.17 27.83
N SER A 227 -8.33 0.62 27.34
CA SER A 227 -9.29 -0.15 28.13
C SER A 227 -9.48 -1.54 27.53
N HIS A 228 -9.17 -2.57 28.31
CA HIS A 228 -9.48 -3.96 28.00
C HIS A 228 -10.78 -4.44 28.70
N ARG A 229 -11.50 -3.53 29.38
CA ARG A 229 -12.56 -3.89 30.33
C ARG A 229 -13.92 -4.20 29.70
N ASP A 230 -14.15 -3.79 28.46
CA ASP A 230 -15.40 -4.10 27.76
C ASP A 230 -15.20 -5.34 26.87
N SER A 231 -15.90 -6.43 27.19
CA SER A 231 -15.86 -7.69 26.43
C SER A 231 -16.21 -7.48 24.95
N ASP A 232 -17.10 -6.53 24.65
CA ASP A 232 -17.49 -6.16 23.28
C ASP A 232 -16.35 -5.47 22.51
N SER A 233 -15.51 -4.69 23.21
CA SER A 233 -14.34 -4.04 22.63
C SER A 233 -13.24 -5.05 22.28
N ALA A 234 -13.11 -6.13 23.04
CA ALA A 234 -12.16 -7.21 22.74
C ALA A 234 -12.53 -8.00 21.47
N ALA A 235 -13.82 -8.17 21.17
CA ALA A 235 -14.31 -8.87 19.99
C ALA A 235 -14.26 -8.04 18.68
N SER A 236 -14.17 -6.71 18.78
CA SER A 236 -14.34 -5.78 17.66
C SER A 236 -13.13 -5.59 16.73
N GLY A 237 -12.03 -6.33 16.91
CA GLY A 237 -10.81 -6.19 16.10
C GLY A 237 -10.00 -4.93 16.44
N LEU A 238 -9.05 -4.56 15.59
CA LEU A 238 -8.20 -3.36 15.78
C LEU A 238 -9.02 -2.09 15.51
N HIS A 239 -8.95 -1.09 16.39
CA HIS A 239 -9.58 0.21 16.15
C HIS A 239 -8.60 1.17 15.47
N PHE A 240 -9.13 2.15 14.74
CA PHE A 240 -8.27 3.15 14.08
C PHE A 240 -7.46 3.96 15.09
N GLU A 241 -8.02 4.23 16.28
CA GLU A 241 -7.29 4.92 17.35
C GLU A 241 -6.07 4.11 17.85
N ASP A 242 -6.18 2.79 17.99
CA ASP A 242 -5.06 1.93 18.36
C ASP A 242 -3.95 2.00 17.30
N PHE A 243 -4.34 2.02 16.03
CA PHE A 243 -3.43 2.16 14.90
C PHE A 243 -2.73 3.52 14.90
N VAL A 244 -3.44 4.61 15.14
CA VAL A 244 -2.87 5.97 15.25
C VAL A 244 -1.86 6.04 16.40
N ARG A 245 -2.18 5.46 17.57
CA ARG A 245 -1.25 5.41 18.72
C ARG A 245 0.01 4.62 18.40
N TYR A 246 -0.12 3.47 17.76
CA TYR A 246 1.01 2.67 17.30
C TYR A 246 1.90 3.45 16.34
N LEU A 247 1.31 4.12 15.35
CA LEU A 247 2.09 4.85 14.35
C LEU A 247 2.79 6.08 14.93
N GLY A 248 2.20 6.73 15.93
CA GLY A 248 2.77 7.89 16.62
C GLY A 248 3.76 7.57 17.75
N ASP A 249 3.89 6.30 18.16
CA ASP A 249 4.85 5.87 19.19
C ASP A 249 6.19 5.49 18.55
N ALA A 250 7.06 6.47 18.31
CA ALA A 250 8.34 6.26 17.60
C ALA A 250 9.24 5.18 18.26
N GLU A 251 9.30 5.15 19.59
CA GLU A 251 10.13 4.20 20.33
C GLU A 251 9.48 2.81 20.34
N GLY A 252 8.22 2.75 20.75
CA GLY A 252 7.51 1.48 20.88
C GLY A 252 7.17 0.82 19.54
N ARG A 253 7.10 1.59 18.46
CA ARG A 253 6.94 1.10 17.10
C ARG A 253 8.16 0.34 16.59
N ARG A 254 9.38 0.83 16.84
CA ARG A 254 10.59 0.32 16.18
C ARG A 254 10.73 -1.19 16.28
N HIS A 255 10.50 -1.73 17.47
CA HIS A 255 10.53 -3.18 17.71
C HIS A 255 9.39 -3.93 17.01
N LEU A 256 8.20 -3.33 16.96
CA LEU A 256 7.06 -3.93 16.27
C LEU A 256 7.25 -3.93 14.75
N ASP A 257 7.79 -2.86 14.17
CA ASP A 257 8.07 -2.77 12.74
C ASP A 257 9.08 -3.84 12.30
N GLN A 258 10.13 -4.05 13.10
CA GLN A 258 11.07 -5.14 12.87
C GLN A 258 10.39 -6.51 12.89
N LYS A 259 9.44 -6.71 13.81
CA LYS A 259 8.66 -7.96 13.90
C LYS A 259 7.69 -8.14 12.72
N PHE A 260 7.05 -7.06 12.27
CA PHE A 260 6.08 -7.10 11.17
C PHE A 260 6.77 -7.21 9.80
N GLY A 261 8.05 -6.82 9.71
CA GLY A 261 8.87 -6.94 8.51
C GLY A 261 8.23 -6.22 7.33
N GLU A 262 8.23 -6.85 6.15
CA GLU A 262 7.69 -6.28 4.91
C GLU A 262 6.19 -5.93 4.97
N SER A 263 5.44 -6.41 5.96
CA SER A 263 4.01 -6.08 6.09
C SER A 263 3.77 -4.60 6.43
N ILE A 264 4.78 -3.87 6.90
CA ILE A 264 4.60 -2.46 7.27
C ILE A 264 4.42 -1.53 6.07
N ILE A 265 4.75 -1.97 4.85
CA ILE A 265 4.82 -1.15 3.62
C ILE A 265 3.61 -0.24 3.39
N HIS A 266 2.43 -0.61 3.91
CA HIS A 266 1.19 0.14 3.71
C HIS A 266 1.10 1.44 4.51
N TRP A 267 1.92 1.61 5.55
CA TRP A 267 1.94 2.80 6.41
C TRP A 267 3.35 3.35 6.64
N VAL A 268 4.35 2.92 5.86
CA VAL A 268 5.68 3.54 5.84
C VAL A 268 5.61 4.90 5.14
N THR A 269 6.47 5.85 5.49
CA THR A 269 6.53 7.18 4.83
C THR A 269 6.97 7.06 3.36
N TYR A 270 6.71 8.07 2.53
CA TYR A 270 7.19 8.03 1.15
C TYR A 270 8.72 8.17 1.07
N ALA A 271 9.33 8.88 2.03
CA ALA A 271 10.78 8.91 2.18
C ALA A 271 11.35 7.50 2.33
N GLU A 272 10.87 6.73 3.30
CA GLU A 272 11.31 5.37 3.57
C GLU A 272 10.92 4.35 2.47
N LEU A 273 9.89 4.62 1.66
CA LEU A 273 9.48 3.73 0.54
C LEU A 273 10.28 3.97 -0.73
N CYS A 274 10.55 5.23 -1.08
CA CYS A 274 11.00 5.64 -2.41
C CYS A 274 12.22 6.56 -2.43
N ALA A 275 12.73 7.02 -1.27
CA ALA A 275 13.92 7.87 -1.16
C ALA A 275 13.94 9.04 -2.19
N PRO A 276 12.88 9.89 -2.24
CA PRO A 276 12.71 10.88 -3.30
C PRO A 276 13.69 12.06 -3.21
N CYS A 277 14.44 12.19 -2.12
CA CYS A 277 15.53 13.15 -2.00
C CYS A 277 16.86 12.59 -2.52
N GLU A 278 16.99 11.26 -2.61
CA GLU A 278 18.17 10.55 -3.10
C GLU A 278 18.00 10.08 -4.55
N ILE A 279 16.76 9.83 -4.98
CA ILE A 279 16.41 9.38 -6.33
C ILE A 279 15.69 10.51 -7.08
N ARG A 280 16.24 10.92 -8.22
CA ARG A 280 15.62 11.93 -9.09
C ARG A 280 14.48 11.33 -9.91
N TYR A 281 13.25 11.49 -9.43
CA TYR A 281 12.04 11.15 -10.17
C TYR A 281 11.76 12.16 -11.29
N ASN A 282 11.22 11.66 -12.41
CA ASN A 282 10.75 12.49 -13.52
C ASN A 282 9.36 13.06 -13.20
N VAL A 283 8.47 12.23 -12.64
CA VAL A 283 7.10 12.63 -12.29
C VAL A 283 6.72 12.14 -10.90
N VAL A 284 6.08 13.03 -10.14
CA VAL A 284 5.36 12.69 -8.91
C VAL A 284 3.87 12.93 -9.14
N GLY A 285 3.12 11.86 -9.33
CA GLY A 285 1.66 11.92 -9.49
C GLY A 285 0.95 11.98 -8.14
N HIS A 286 -0.26 12.52 -8.12
CA HIS A 286 -1.12 12.56 -6.95
C HIS A 286 -2.35 11.71 -7.18
N HIS A 287 -2.75 10.96 -6.15
CA HIS A 287 -3.93 10.12 -6.18
C HIS A 287 -5.19 10.95 -6.42
N GLU A 288 -5.23 12.18 -5.90
CA GLU A 288 -6.33 13.13 -6.05
C GLU A 288 -6.56 13.56 -7.50
N THR A 289 -5.52 13.49 -8.34
CA THR A 289 -5.53 13.81 -9.77
C THR A 289 -5.13 12.62 -10.64
N LEU A 290 -5.27 11.38 -10.12
CA LEU A 290 -4.69 10.19 -10.73
C LEU A 290 -5.16 9.92 -12.16
N GLU A 291 -6.40 10.25 -12.49
CA GLU A 291 -6.95 10.08 -13.83
C GLU A 291 -6.16 10.89 -14.86
N GLN A 292 -5.89 12.16 -14.53
CA GLN A 292 -5.11 13.07 -15.37
C GLN A 292 -3.63 12.71 -15.33
N ASP A 293 -3.08 12.45 -14.13
CA ASP A 293 -1.67 12.13 -13.96
C ASP A 293 -1.29 10.84 -14.67
N ALA A 294 -2.13 9.80 -14.63
CA ALA A 294 -1.82 8.53 -15.28
C ALA A 294 -1.70 8.70 -16.80
N ARG A 295 -2.62 9.42 -17.44
CA ARG A 295 -2.56 9.68 -18.88
C ARG A 295 -1.30 10.44 -19.27
N HIS A 296 -0.95 11.49 -18.53
CA HIS A 296 0.23 12.30 -18.83
C HIS A 296 1.54 11.57 -18.51
N ILE A 297 1.59 10.74 -17.46
CA ILE A 297 2.74 9.89 -17.17
C ILE A 297 3.01 8.92 -18.34
N LEU A 298 1.97 8.27 -18.86
CA LEU A 298 2.10 7.36 -20.00
C LEU A 298 2.62 8.09 -21.25
N ARG A 299 2.13 9.32 -21.50
CA ARG A 299 2.63 10.19 -22.58
C ARG A 299 4.09 10.57 -22.40
N ALA A 300 4.44 11.13 -21.24
CA ALA A 300 5.80 11.59 -20.95
C ALA A 300 6.82 10.44 -20.97
N ALA A 301 6.38 9.21 -20.69
CA ALA A 301 7.17 8.00 -20.80
C ALA A 301 7.23 7.42 -22.23
N GLY A 302 6.48 7.98 -23.20
CA GLY A 302 6.43 7.53 -24.58
C GLY A 302 5.73 6.19 -24.80
N ILE A 303 4.80 5.82 -23.90
CA ILE A 303 4.11 4.51 -23.90
C ILE A 303 2.58 4.60 -23.98
N GLU A 304 2.03 5.79 -24.19
CA GLU A 304 0.59 6.04 -24.31
C GLU A 304 -0.12 5.23 -25.41
N GLY A 305 0.60 4.86 -26.48
CA GLY A 305 0.06 4.03 -27.56
C GLY A 305 0.17 2.52 -27.31
N LEU A 306 0.81 2.11 -26.21
CA LEU A 306 1.09 0.69 -25.90
C LEU A 306 0.19 0.12 -24.81
N VAL A 307 -0.23 0.96 -23.87
CA VAL A 307 -1.03 0.55 -22.71
C VAL A 307 -1.83 1.76 -22.20
N SER A 308 -3.01 1.49 -21.63
CA SER A 308 -3.82 2.50 -20.94
C SER A 308 -3.89 2.19 -19.45
N TYR A 309 -3.99 3.24 -18.64
CA TYR A 309 -4.37 3.09 -17.24
C TYR A 309 -5.88 2.80 -17.18
N PRO A 310 -6.33 1.80 -16.40
CA PRO A 310 -7.76 1.47 -16.31
C PRO A 310 -8.62 2.66 -15.85
N ASP A 311 -9.86 2.70 -16.31
CA ASP A 311 -10.82 3.72 -15.88
C ASP A 311 -10.99 3.72 -14.36
N ILE A 312 -10.98 4.93 -13.79
CA ILE A 312 -11.09 5.12 -12.36
C ILE A 312 -12.56 5.36 -12.01
N PRO A 313 -13.17 4.56 -11.12
CA PRO A 313 -14.54 4.79 -10.70
C PRO A 313 -14.72 6.18 -10.06
N PRO A 314 -15.83 6.89 -10.32
CA PRO A 314 -16.08 8.21 -9.76
C PRO A 314 -15.98 8.23 -8.23
N GLY A 315 -15.35 9.27 -7.67
CA GLY A 315 -15.29 9.51 -6.23
C GLY A 315 -14.24 8.70 -5.46
N ILE A 316 -13.45 7.85 -6.12
CA ILE A 316 -12.38 7.07 -5.46
C ILE A 316 -11.14 7.93 -5.17
N THR A 317 -10.80 8.83 -6.07
CA THR A 317 -9.54 9.59 -6.06
C THR A 317 -9.58 10.86 -5.22
N ARG A 318 -10.74 11.51 -5.12
CA ARG A 318 -10.89 12.83 -4.48
C ARG A 318 -10.59 12.78 -2.98
N TYR A 319 -9.86 13.79 -2.51
CA TYR A 319 -9.68 14.04 -1.08
C TYR A 319 -11.03 14.28 -0.40
N ASN A 320 -11.26 13.63 0.74
CA ASN A 320 -12.49 13.74 1.50
C ASN A 320 -12.19 14.11 2.96
N ARG A 321 -12.29 15.41 3.27
CA ARG A 321 -12.07 15.94 4.61
C ARG A 321 -13.01 15.33 5.65
N SER A 322 -14.30 15.21 5.36
CA SER A 322 -15.29 14.68 6.30
C SER A 322 -15.01 13.23 6.68
N LYS A 323 -14.47 12.43 5.75
CA LYS A 323 -13.97 11.08 6.04
C LYS A 323 -12.79 11.13 7.02
N VAL A 324 -11.84 12.04 6.83
CA VAL A 324 -10.72 12.21 7.76
C VAL A 324 -11.22 12.63 9.14
N GLU A 325 -12.08 13.65 9.23
CA GLU A 325 -12.70 14.10 10.50
C GLU A 325 -13.42 12.96 11.21
N HIS A 326 -14.19 12.15 10.48
CA HIS A 326 -14.90 11.01 11.05
C HIS A 326 -13.96 9.96 11.64
N TYR A 327 -12.91 9.56 10.91
CA TYR A 327 -11.96 8.55 11.40
C TYR A 327 -11.15 9.04 12.60
N PHE A 328 -10.84 10.33 12.66
CA PHE A 328 -10.08 10.93 13.76
C PHE A 328 -10.96 11.42 14.92
N SER A 329 -12.29 11.31 14.81
CA SER A 329 -13.23 11.69 15.86
C SER A 329 -12.95 10.92 17.15
N GLY A 330 -12.79 11.64 18.26
CA GLY A 330 -12.50 11.07 19.58
C GLY A 330 -11.02 10.71 19.84
N ILE A 331 -10.15 10.79 18.82
CA ILE A 331 -8.70 10.58 19.02
C ILE A 331 -8.09 11.82 19.68
N SER A 332 -7.26 11.61 20.71
CA SER A 332 -6.65 12.73 21.43
C SER A 332 -5.73 13.58 20.55
N LYS A 333 -5.77 14.90 20.72
CA LYS A 333 -4.88 15.85 20.01
C LYS A 333 -3.40 15.49 20.15
N ARG A 334 -3.00 14.93 21.29
CA ARG A 334 -1.63 14.43 21.52
C ARG A 334 -1.26 13.32 20.55
N ASP A 335 -2.14 12.33 20.38
CA ASP A 335 -1.89 11.18 19.50
C ASP A 335 -1.91 11.65 18.02
N VAL A 336 -2.78 12.59 17.64
CA VAL A 336 -2.79 13.22 16.31
C VAL A 336 -1.48 13.99 16.03
N ARG A 337 -0.99 14.80 16.98
CA ARG A 337 0.29 15.52 16.82
C ARG A 337 1.48 14.58 16.63
N ARG A 338 1.52 13.49 17.40
CA ARG A 338 2.56 12.46 17.26
C ARG A 338 2.51 11.77 15.91
N LEU A 339 1.31 11.46 15.42
CA LEU A 339 1.13 10.91 14.09
C LEU A 339 1.60 11.90 13.02
N TYR A 340 1.18 13.17 13.11
CA TYR A 340 1.61 14.21 12.18
C TYR A 340 3.12 14.35 12.15
N ALA A 341 3.79 14.41 13.31
CA ALA A 341 5.25 14.52 13.40
C ALA A 341 5.98 13.41 12.63
N ARG A 342 5.41 12.20 12.58
CA ARG A 342 5.97 11.10 11.77
C ARG A 342 5.84 11.32 10.27
N TYR A 343 4.70 11.80 9.79
CA TYR A 343 4.44 11.99 8.36
C TYR A 343 4.69 13.42 7.88
N GLN A 344 5.22 14.30 8.73
CA GLN A 344 5.42 15.71 8.41
C GLN A 344 6.26 15.89 7.14
N GLY A 345 7.31 15.07 6.94
CA GLY A 345 8.08 15.06 5.70
C GLY A 345 7.22 14.83 4.46
N ASP A 346 6.29 13.86 4.50
CA ASP A 346 5.37 13.56 3.40
C ASP A 346 4.42 14.75 3.12
N PHE A 347 3.91 15.43 4.16
CA PHE A 347 3.07 16.62 3.96
C PHE A 347 3.84 17.73 3.23
N HIS A 348 5.07 18.01 3.65
CA HIS A 348 5.90 19.06 3.07
C HIS A 348 6.41 18.73 1.65
N MET A 349 6.94 17.51 1.43
CA MET A 349 7.49 17.12 0.13
C MET A 349 6.47 17.19 -0.99
N PHE A 350 5.21 16.87 -0.69
CA PHE A 350 4.17 16.75 -1.71
C PHE A 350 3.11 17.86 -1.64
N GLY A 351 3.33 18.89 -0.81
CA GLY A 351 2.46 20.06 -0.76
C GLY A 351 1.04 19.77 -0.26
N TYR A 352 0.88 18.80 0.65
CA TYR A 352 -0.37 18.60 1.38
C TYR A 352 -0.48 19.60 2.52
N SER A 353 -1.68 20.10 2.77
CA SER A 353 -1.93 21.00 3.91
C SER A 353 -1.83 20.26 5.23
N SER A 354 -1.26 20.89 6.25
CA SER A 354 -1.25 20.34 7.61
C SER A 354 -2.70 20.09 8.08
N PRO A 355 -2.95 19.00 8.82
CA PRO A 355 -4.30 18.61 9.24
C PRO A 355 -4.75 19.39 10.48
N ASP A 356 -4.58 20.71 10.48
CA ASP A 356 -4.80 21.57 11.65
C ASP A 356 -6.25 21.54 12.14
N PHE A 357 -7.20 21.25 11.26
CA PHE A 357 -8.61 21.04 11.60
C PHE A 357 -8.85 19.87 12.56
N LEU A 358 -7.91 18.93 12.71
CA LEU A 358 -7.95 17.86 13.71
C LEU A 358 -7.35 18.28 15.06
N LEU A 359 -6.73 19.45 15.13
CA LEU A 359 -6.02 19.97 16.31
C LEU A 359 -6.76 21.14 16.99
N GLN A 360 -7.81 21.66 16.35
CA GLN A 360 -8.66 22.76 16.83
C GLN A 360 -9.40 22.39 18.12
#